data_AF-A0A959Y1X1-F1
#
_entry.id   AF-A0A959Y1X1-F1
#
_cell.length_a   1.000
_cell.length_b   1.000
_cell.length_c   1.000
_cell.angle_alpha   90.00
_cell.angle_beta   90.00
_cell.angle_gamma   90.00
#
_symmetry.space_group_name_H-M   'P 1'
#
loop_
_entity.id
_entity.type
_entity.pdbx_description
1 polymer ?
#
loop_
_entity_poly.entity_id
_entity_poly.type
_entity_poly.pdbx_seq_one_letter_code
_entity_poly.pdbx_strand_id
1 'polypeptide(L)'
;VLNIVLNLVLIPQYQALGAAWASLITQGLTALVQLVFAARRHRVALPWHLWVRALLVAGSTAGLVVLLGMAHAGAPLRLALGLAGGLVFAVGSGLISPKGIAVVLRDREAR
;
A
#
# COMPACT_ATOMS: atom_id res chain seq x y z
N VAL A 1 -10.79 -15.37 2.14
CA VAL A 1 -11.85 -16.02 1.34
C VAL A 1 -12.53 -15.05 0.38
N LEU A 2 -13.03 -13.89 0.84
CA LEU A 2 -13.73 -12.92 -0.02
C LEU A 2 -12.96 -12.52 -1.30
N ASN A 3 -11.66 -12.21 -1.16
CA ASN A 3 -10.83 -11.84 -2.31
C ASN A 3 -10.75 -12.93 -3.38
N ILE A 4 -10.66 -14.20 -2.97
CA ILE A 4 -10.58 -15.35 -3.89
C ILE A 4 -11.91 -15.50 -4.63
N VAL A 5 -13.03 -15.44 -3.91
CA VAL A 5 -14.38 -15.51 -4.50
C VAL A 5 -14.59 -14.38 -5.51
N LEU A 6 -14.26 -13.15 -5.14
CA LEU A 6 -14.37 -12.00 -6.05
C LEU A 6 -13.47 -12.14 -7.27
N ASN A 7 -12.23 -12.60 -7.11
CA ASN A 7 -11.32 -12.83 -8.23
C ASN A 7 -11.87 -13.89 -9.21
N LEU A 8 -12.45 -14.99 -8.72
CA LEU A 8 -13.03 -16.03 -9.59
C LEU A 8 -14.21 -15.52 -10.43
N VAL A 9 -14.97 -14.54 -9.93
CA VAL A 9 -16.10 -13.94 -10.65
C VAL A 9 -15.65 -12.80 -11.57
N LEU A 10 -14.75 -11.93 -11.10
CA LEU A 10 -14.40 -10.69 -11.78
C LEU A 10 -13.27 -10.86 -12.81
N ILE A 11 -12.31 -11.77 -12.60
CA ILE A 11 -11.19 -11.97 -13.54
C ILE A 11 -11.69 -12.45 -14.92
N PRO A 12 -12.62 -13.42 -15.04
CA PRO A 12 -13.08 -13.88 -16.35
C PRO A 12 -13.70 -12.76 -17.21
N GLN A 13 -14.34 -11.77 -16.56
CA GLN A 13 -15.04 -10.67 -17.25
C GLN A 13 -14.15 -9.43 -17.46
N TYR A 14 -13.29 -9.10 -16.49
CA TYR A 14 -12.54 -7.85 -16.44
C TYR A 14 -11.02 -8.02 -16.35
N GLN A 15 -10.51 -9.25 -16.39
CA GLN A 15 -9.08 -9.59 -16.37
C GLN A 15 -8.33 -8.89 -15.21
N ALA A 16 -7.24 -8.18 -15.52
CA ALA A 16 -6.42 -7.47 -14.54
C ALA A 16 -7.19 -6.38 -13.78
N LEU A 17 -8.14 -5.71 -14.44
CA LEU A 17 -9.02 -4.74 -13.78
C LEU A 17 -9.92 -5.44 -12.74
N GLY A 18 -10.41 -6.64 -13.06
CA GLY A 18 -11.17 -7.47 -12.14
C GLY A 18 -10.40 -7.82 -10.87
N ALA A 19 -9.12 -8.17 -11.02
CA ALA A 19 -8.25 -8.47 -9.88
C ALA A 19 -7.98 -7.22 -9.00
N ALA A 20 -7.85 -6.04 -9.62
CA ALA A 20 -7.71 -4.78 -8.90
C ALA A 20 -8.97 -4.47 -8.08
N TRP A 21 -10.17 -4.60 -8.67
CA TRP A 21 -11.44 -4.41 -7.96
C TRP A 21 -11.65 -5.39 -6.82
N ALA A 22 -11.38 -6.69 -7.04
CA ALA A 22 -11.48 -7.71 -6.00
C ALA A 22 -10.58 -7.39 -4.79
N SER A 23 -9.38 -6.89 -5.06
CA SER A 23 -8.40 -6.48 -4.05
C SER A 23 -8.84 -5.23 -3.30
N LEU A 24 -9.27 -4.18 -4.03
CA LEU A 24 -9.76 -2.95 -3.44
C LEU A 24 -10.97 -3.18 -2.51
N ILE A 25 -11.95 -3.96 -2.97
CA ILE A 25 -13.14 -4.29 -2.18
C ILE A 25 -12.75 -5.05 -0.92
N THR A 26 -11.91 -6.08 -1.05
CA THR A 26 -11.54 -6.90 0.11
C THR A 26 -10.73 -6.11 1.11
N GLN A 27 -9.74 -5.34 0.66
CA GLN A 27 -8.88 -4.56 1.54
C GLN A 27 -9.68 -3.42 2.19
N GLY A 28 -10.58 -2.77 1.45
CA GLY A 28 -11.48 -1.75 2.00
C GLY A 28 -12.39 -2.30 3.10
N LEU A 29 -13.06 -3.43 2.84
CA LEU A 29 -13.90 -4.09 3.86
C LEU A 29 -13.08 -4.56 5.06
N THR A 30 -11.89 -5.12 4.84
CA THR A 30 -11.00 -5.56 5.92
C THR A 30 -10.58 -4.38 6.79
N ALA A 31 -10.18 -3.26 6.18
CA ALA A 31 -9.81 -2.05 6.90
C ALA A 31 -10.99 -1.49 7.70
N LEU A 32 -12.19 -1.44 7.11
CA LEU A 32 -13.41 -0.99 7.80
C LEU A 32 -13.74 -1.87 9.00
N VAL A 33 -13.69 -3.19 8.84
CA VAL A 33 -13.92 -4.14 9.93
C VAL A 33 -12.90 -3.92 11.04
N GLN A 34 -11.61 -3.85 10.72
CA GLN A 34 -10.56 -3.56 11.69
C GLN A 34 -10.78 -2.22 12.42
N LEU A 35 -11.22 -1.20 11.69
CA LEU A 35 -11.51 0.11 12.25
C LEU A 35 -12.65 0.07 13.25
N VAL A 36 -13.74 -0.62 12.90
CA VAL A 36 -14.90 -0.81 13.78
C VAL A 36 -14.49 -1.59 15.02
N PHE A 37 -13.72 -2.67 14.89
CA PHE A 37 -13.22 -3.44 16.03
C PHE A 37 -12.30 -2.60 16.92
N ALA A 38 -11.37 -1.83 16.34
CA ALA A 38 -10.47 -0.96 17.09
C ALA A 38 -11.23 0.17 17.82
N ALA A 39 -12.21 0.79 17.17
CA ALA A 39 -13.05 1.81 17.80
C ALA A 39 -13.86 1.25 18.97
N ARG A 40 -14.45 0.05 18.81
CA ARG A 40 -15.25 -0.60 19.86
C ARG A 40 -14.41 -1.09 21.03
N ARG A 41 -13.25 -1.70 20.78
CA ARG A 41 -12.43 -2.34 21.82
C ARG A 41 -11.42 -1.40 22.46
N HIS A 42 -10.86 -0.48 21.70
CA HIS A 42 -9.72 0.34 22.10
C HIS A 42 -10.00 1.85 22.08
N ARG A 43 -11.24 2.28 21.76
CA ARG A 43 -11.63 3.70 21.64
C ARG A 43 -10.63 4.53 20.84
N VAL A 44 -10.06 3.94 19.80
CA VAL A 44 -9.03 4.59 18.98
C VAL A 44 -9.68 5.74 18.21
N ALA A 45 -9.32 6.96 18.57
CA ALA A 45 -9.58 8.12 17.73
C ALA A 45 -8.57 8.09 16.59
N LEU A 46 -9.05 8.08 15.33
CA LEU A 46 -8.16 8.22 14.18
C LEU A 46 -7.79 9.70 14.05
N PRO A 47 -6.54 10.07 14.32
CA PRO A 47 -6.14 11.44 14.12
C PRO A 47 -6.08 11.75 12.63
N TRP A 48 -6.45 12.98 12.28
CA TRP A 48 -6.57 13.43 10.90
C TRP A 48 -5.28 13.24 10.08
N HIS A 49 -4.11 13.33 10.72
CA HIS A 49 -2.81 13.19 10.05
C HIS A 49 -2.59 11.79 9.45
N LEU A 50 -3.24 10.74 9.96
CA LEU A 50 -3.17 9.41 9.36
C LEU A 50 -3.94 9.34 8.04
N TRP A 51 -5.09 10.02 7.95
CA TRP A 51 -5.85 10.12 6.70
C TRP A 51 -5.08 10.88 5.63
N VAL A 52 -4.43 11.98 6.00
CA VAL A 52 -3.53 12.72 5.10
C VAL A 52 -2.40 11.85 4.62
N ARG A 53 -1.74 11.14 5.54
CA ARG A 53 -0.62 10.25 5.19
C ARG A 53 -1.08 9.14 4.24
N ALA A 54 -2.26 8.55 4.48
CA ALA A 54 -2.84 7.54 3.59
C ALA A 54 -3.15 8.10 2.20
N LEU A 55 -3.74 9.29 2.11
CA LEU A 55 -4.03 9.96 0.84
C LEU A 55 -2.76 10.36 0.10
N LEU A 56 -1.75 10.87 0.81
CA LEU A 56 -0.45 11.21 0.22
C LEU A 56 0.22 9.98 -0.38
N VAL A 57 0.22 8.85 0.36
CA VAL A 57 0.76 7.57 -0.13
C VAL A 57 0.00 7.08 -1.36
N ALA A 58 -1.33 7.05 -1.32
CA ALA A 58 -2.12 6.62 -2.46
C ALA A 58 -1.90 7.52 -3.68
N GLY A 59 -1.91 8.84 -3.48
CA GLY A 59 -1.72 9.84 -4.51
C GLY A 59 -0.31 9.82 -5.12
N SER A 60 0.74 9.68 -4.30
CA SER A 60 2.12 9.59 -4.78
C SER A 60 2.37 8.32 -5.58
N THR A 61 1.81 7.17 -5.15
CA THR A 61 1.92 5.92 -5.89
C THR A 61 1.18 6.02 -7.22
N ALA A 62 -0.04 6.56 -7.25
CA ALA A 62 -0.77 6.78 -8.49
C ALA A 62 -0.04 7.76 -9.42
N GLY A 63 0.48 8.86 -8.87
CA GLY A 63 1.26 9.85 -9.60
C GLY A 63 2.52 9.26 -10.22
N LEU A 64 3.27 8.44 -9.49
CA LEU A 64 4.45 7.74 -10.00
C LEU A 64 4.09 6.83 -11.18
N VAL A 65 2.98 6.09 -11.08
CA VAL A 65 2.49 5.24 -12.19
C VAL A 65 2.15 6.07 -13.42
N VAL A 66 1.46 7.21 -13.26
CA VAL A 66 1.11 8.10 -14.37
C VAL A 66 2.37 8.71 -15.01
N LEU A 67 3.31 9.19 -14.21
CA LEU A 67 4.57 9.78 -14.71
C LEU A 67 5.41 8.75 -15.48
N LEU A 68 5.53 7.53 -14.97
CA LEU A 68 6.16 6.42 -15.69
C LEU A 68 5.35 6.00 -16.91
N GLY A 69 4.03 6.20 -16.88
CA GLY A 69 3.08 6.09 -17.98
C GLY A 69 3.43 7.00 -19.16
N MET A 70 3.74 8.26 -18.85
CA MET A 70 4.10 9.30 -19.82
C MET A 70 5.54 9.23 -20.31
N ALA A 71 6.42 8.57 -19.55
CA ALA A 71 7.78 8.33 -19.98
C ALA A 71 7.80 7.34 -21.16
N HIS A 72 8.33 7.77 -22.31
CA HIS A 72 8.59 6.94 -23.49
C HIS A 72 9.84 6.04 -23.28
N ALA A 73 9.92 5.40 -22.13
CA ALA A 73 11.01 4.50 -21.76
C ALA A 73 10.67 3.05 -22.13
N GLY A 74 11.69 2.23 -22.34
CA GLY A 74 11.50 0.77 -22.48
C GLY A 74 10.94 0.15 -21.19
N ALA A 75 10.22 -0.97 -21.32
CA ALA A 75 9.67 -1.73 -20.19
C ALA A 75 10.65 -1.98 -19.02
N PRO A 76 11.91 -2.42 -19.25
CA PRO A 76 12.84 -2.66 -18.14
C PRO A 76 13.21 -1.36 -17.39
N LEU A 77 13.36 -0.24 -18.11
CA LEU A 77 13.67 1.05 -17.48
C LEU A 77 12.49 1.58 -16.67
N ARG A 78 11.25 1.42 -17.15
CA ARG A 78 10.03 1.80 -16.40
C ARG A 78 9.89 0.98 -15.12
N LEU A 79 10.20 -0.32 -15.18
CA LEU A 79 10.25 -1.19 -14.00
C LEU A 79 11.32 -0.73 -13.01
N ALA A 80 12.55 -0.48 -13.46
CA ALA A 80 13.64 -0.01 -12.61
C ALA A 80 13.30 1.32 -11.91
N LEU A 81 12.75 2.28 -12.65
CA LEU A 81 12.33 3.57 -12.12
C LEU A 81 11.13 3.45 -11.17
N GLY A 82 10.19 2.54 -11.44
CA GLY A 82 9.07 2.23 -10.54
C GLY A 82 9.54 1.66 -9.20
N LEU A 83 10.45 0.70 -9.23
CA LEU A 83 11.04 0.12 -8.01
C LEU A 83 11.86 1.15 -7.23
N ALA A 84 12.70 1.93 -7.91
CA ALA A 84 13.50 2.98 -7.29
C ALA A 84 12.62 4.08 -6.68
N GLY A 85 11.63 4.56 -7.43
CA GLY A 85 10.68 5.58 -6.96
C GLY A 85 9.85 5.09 -5.77
N GLY A 86 9.38 3.84 -5.82
CA GLY A 86 8.67 3.21 -4.70
C GLY A 86 9.54 3.10 -3.43
N LEU A 87 10.81 2.73 -3.58
CA LEU A 87 11.75 2.63 -2.46
C LEU A 87 12.07 4.00 -1.85
N VAL A 88 12.37 5.00 -2.69
CA VAL A 88 12.59 6.39 -2.26
C VAL A 88 11.38 6.92 -1.52
N PHE A 89 10.17 6.65 -2.05
CA PHE A 89 8.93 7.03 -1.39
C PHE A 89 8.73 6.33 -0.05
N ALA A 90 8.99 5.02 0.03
CA ALA A 90 8.84 4.24 1.27
C ALA A 90 9.79 4.72 2.38
N VAL A 91 11.03 5.07 2.03
CA VAL A 91 12.00 5.64 2.98
C VAL A 91 11.61 7.07 3.35
N GLY A 92 11.31 7.92 2.36
CA GLY A 92 10.97 9.34 2.56
C GLY A 92 9.69 9.56 3.36
N SER A 93 8.69 8.69 3.19
CA SER A 93 7.45 8.72 3.98
C SER A 93 7.60 8.10 5.38
N GLY A 94 8.78 7.57 5.72
CA GLY A 94 9.05 6.91 6.99
C GLY A 94 8.31 5.58 7.18
N LEU A 95 7.81 4.97 6.09
CA LEU A 95 7.26 3.60 6.11
C LEU A 95 8.37 2.59 6.38
N ILE A 96 9.53 2.81 5.76
CA ILE A 96 10.78 2.10 6.07
C ILE A 96 11.66 3.10 6.82
N SER A 97 11.87 2.88 8.12
CA SER A 97 12.83 3.66 8.89
C SER A 97 14.12 2.85 9.11
N PRO A 98 15.23 3.21 8.42
CA PRO A 98 16.51 2.51 8.60
C PRO A 98 16.98 2.54 10.06
N LYS A 99 16.69 3.65 10.76
CA LYS A 99 16.98 3.82 12.19
C LYS A 99 16.16 2.85 13.05
N GLY A 100 14.87 2.66 12.77
CA GLY A 100 14.03 1.70 13.50
C GLY A 100 14.50 0.26 13.29
N ILE A 101 14.93 -0.10 12.09
CA ILE A 101 15.51 -1.41 11.80
C ILE A 101 16.82 -1.62 12.57
N ALA A 102 17.72 -0.62 12.59
CA ALA A 102 18.97 -0.70 13.33
C ALA A 102 18.76 -0.85 14.86
N VAL A 103 17.73 -0.21 15.40
CA VAL A 103 17.35 -0.35 16.83
C VAL A 103 16.86 -1.77 17.11
N VAL A 104 16.00 -2.34 16.27
CA VAL A 104 15.49 -3.71 16.44
C VAL A 104 16.61 -4.76 16.32
N LEU A 105 17.57 -4.55 15.42
CA LEU A 105 18.71 -5.46 15.27
C LEU A 105 19.64 -5.42 16.48
N ARG A 106 19.95 -4.23 17.01
CA ARG A 106 20.75 -4.09 18.24
C ARG A 106 20.07 -4.69 19.48
N ASP A 107 18.74 -4.58 19.57
CA ASP A 107 17.98 -5.13 20.69
C ASP A 107 17.92 -6.67 20.64
N ARG A 108 18.08 -7.27 19.45
CA ARG A 108 18.22 -8.73 19.28
C ARG A 108 19.62 -9.25 19.57
N GLU A 109 20.67 -8.47 19.35
CA GLU A 109 22.04 -8.86 19.69
C GLU A 109 22.34 -8.74 21.20
N ALA A 110 21.51 -7.99 21.94
CA ALA A 110 21.63 -7.81 23.39
C ALA A 110 20.88 -8.89 24.23
N ARG A 111 20.17 -9.83 23.59
CA ARG A 111 19.48 -10.96 24.23
C ARG A 111 20.14 -12.29 23.88
#